data_AF-A0A923RM75-F1
#
_entry.id   AF-A0A923RM75-F1
#
_cell.length_a   1.000
_cell.length_b   1.000
_cell.length_c   1.000
_cell.angle_alpha   90.00
_cell.angle_beta   90.00
_cell.angle_gamma   90.00
#
_symmetry.space_group_name_H-M   'P 1'
#
loop_
_entity.id
_entity.type
_entity.pdbx_description
1 polymer ?
#
loop_
_entity_poly.entity_id
_entity_poly.type
_entity_poly.pdbx_seq_one_letter_code
_entity_poly.pdbx_strand_id
1 'polypeptide(L)' 'MAIPRMVETVLNEYITLFNEHLPETIEGVYIHGSIALDAYVDDSSDIDFITITNRPLVEEDSTVLSYIHSTIAKIY' A
#
# COMPACT_ATOMS: atom_id res chain seq x y z
N MET A 1 -15.92 10.16 -5.98
CA MET A 1 -15.67 8.94 -5.20
C MET A 1 -14.73 9.29 -4.06
N ALA A 2 -15.04 8.87 -2.84
CA ALA A 2 -14.19 9.13 -1.68
C ALA A 2 -13.51 7.83 -1.26
N ILE A 3 -12.22 7.89 -0.91
CA ILE A 3 -11.49 6.74 -0.39
C ILE A 3 -11.96 6.54 1.07
N PRO A 4 -12.32 5.32 1.50
CA PRO A 4 -12.65 5.05 2.89
C PRO A 4 -11.50 5.44 3.83
N ARG A 5 -11.81 6.04 4.97
CA ARG A 5 -10.80 6.61 5.88
C ARG A 5 -9.78 5.57 6.36
N MET A 6 -10.23 4.35 6.62
CA MET A 6 -9.34 3.26 7.03
C MET A 6 -8.34 2.92 5.93
N VAL A 7 -8.81 2.82 4.68
CA VAL A 7 -7.97 2.55 3.49
C VAL A 7 -6.92 3.65 3.32
N GLU A 8 -7.33 4.92 3.42
CA GLU A 8 -6.41 6.05 3.36
C GLU A 8 -5.34 6.01 4.46
N THR A 9 -5.73 5.62 5.68
CA THR A 9 -4.81 5.51 6.82
C THR A 9 -3.76 4.42 6.57
N VAL A 10 -4.19 3.21 6.19
CA VAL A 10 -3.30 2.08 5.90
C VAL A 10 -2.34 2.40 4.75
N LEU A 11 -2.83 3.00 3.66
CA LEU A 11 -1.98 3.34 2.51
C LEU A 11 -0.98 4.46 2.82
N ASN A 12 -1.35 5.44 3.65
CA ASN A 12 -0.41 6.48 4.08
C ASN A 12 0.71 5.91 4.95
N GLU A 13 0.41 4.95 5.85
CA GLU A 13 1.44 4.25 6.62
C GLU A 13 2.34 3.38 5.73
N TYR A 14 1.75 2.67 4.76
CA TYR A 14 2.51 1.94 3.75
C TYR A 14 3.48 2.85 3.00
N ILE A 15 3.01 3.99 2.48
CA ILE A 15 3.85 4.95 1.75
C ILE A 15 4.96 5.50 2.65
N THR A 16 4.65 5.77 3.92
CA THR A 16 5.64 6.27 4.88
C THR A 16 6.74 5.23 5.12
N LEU A 17 6.37 4.01 5.49
CA LEU A 17 7.32 2.91 5.73
C LEU A 17 8.12 2.56 4.48
N PHE A 18 7.49 2.58 3.30
CA PHE A 18 8.18 2.35 2.04
C PHE A 18 9.24 3.42 1.80
N ASN A 19 8.90 4.70 1.94
CA ASN A 19 9.86 5.80 1.73
C ASN A 19 10.98 5.81 2.78
N GLU A 20 10.74 5.32 3.99
CA GLU A 20 11.78 5.16 5.01
C GLU A 20 12.83 4.10 4.63
N HIS A 21 12.41 2.99 4.03
CA HIS A 21 13.29 1.85 3.73
C HIS A 21 13.81 1.83 2.29
N LEU A 22 13.03 2.38 1.35
CA LEU A 22 13.30 2.47 -0.08
C LEU A 22 13.04 3.92 -0.54
N PRO A 23 13.89 4.88 -0.10
CA PRO A 23 13.67 6.29 -0.37
C PRO A 23 13.64 6.59 -1.87
N GLU A 24 12.84 7.60 -2.23
CA GLU A 24 12.73 8.12 -3.60
C GLU A 24 12.41 7.06 -4.66
N THR A 25 11.80 5.93 -4.27
CA THR A 25 11.53 4.83 -5.21
C THR A 25 10.08 4.82 -5.70
N ILE A 26 9.12 5.32 -4.91
CA ILE A 26 7.70 5.43 -5.32
C ILE A 26 7.50 6.64 -6.25
N GLU A 27 6.89 6.38 -7.40
CA GLU A 27 6.38 7.42 -8.33
C GLU A 27 4.87 7.64 -8.15
N GLY A 28 4.14 6.62 -7.69
CA GLY A 28 2.71 6.74 -7.40
C GLY A 28 2.10 5.47 -6.82
N VAL A 29 0.99 5.65 -6.10
CA VAL A 29 0.17 4.56 -5.55
C VAL A 29 -1.25 4.75 -6.06
N TYR A 30 -1.79 3.71 -6.71
CA TYR A 30 -3.10 3.73 -7.35
C TYR A 30 -3.99 2.67 -6.72
N ILE A 31 -5.22 3.05 -6.38
CA ILE A 31 -6.21 2.13 -5.82
C ILE A 31 -6.93 1.40 -6.96
N HIS A 32 -7.20 0.11 -6.74
CA HIS A 32 -7.93 -0.77 -7.64
C HIS A 32 -9.03 -1.52 -6.88
N GLY A 33 -9.67 -2.49 -7.53
CA GLY A 33 -10.55 -3.46 -6.88
C GLY A 33 -11.86 -2.88 -6.40
N SER A 34 -12.41 -3.45 -5.33
CA SER A 34 -13.70 -3.07 -4.76
C SER A 34 -13.79 -1.58 -4.41
N ILE A 35 -12.68 -1.00 -3.95
CA ILE A 35 -12.59 0.43 -3.62
C ILE A 35 -12.74 1.29 -4.87
N ALA A 36 -12.15 0.92 -6.01
CA ALA A 36 -12.29 1.66 -7.27
C ALA A 36 -13.68 1.46 -7.93
N LEU A 37 -14.40 0.42 -7.54
CA LEU A 37 -15.72 0.04 -8.09
C LEU A 37 -16.90 0.47 -7.20
N ASP A 38 -16.66 1.20 -6.11
CA ASP A 38 -17.66 1.63 -5.12
C ASP A 38 -18.37 0.45 -4.45
N ALA A 39 -17.66 -0.68 -4.34
CA ALA A 39 -18.14 -1.94 -3.81
C ALA A 39 -17.36 -2.39 -2.57
N TYR A 40 -16.62 -1.48 -1.94
CA TYR A 40 -15.88 -1.75 -0.71
C TYR A 40 -16.84 -1.96 0.46
N VAL A 41 -16.57 -3.00 1.24
CA VAL A 41 -17.30 -3.34 2.46
C VAL A 41 -16.31 -3.31 3.62
N ASP A 42 -16.55 -2.42 4.59
CA ASP A 42 -15.76 -2.31 5.81
C ASP A 42 -15.59 -3.69 6.47
N ASP A 43 -14.38 -3.96 6.98
CA ASP A 43 -13.98 -5.19 7.67
C ASP A 43 -14.11 -6.50 6.87
N SER A 44 -14.52 -6.44 5.60
CA SER A 44 -14.67 -7.63 4.73
C SER A 44 -13.91 -7.55 3.41
N SER A 45 -13.60 -6.36 2.93
CA SER A 45 -12.89 -6.15 1.67
C SER A 45 -11.41 -5.93 1.89
N ASP A 46 -10.59 -6.51 1.01
CA ASP A 46 -9.16 -6.24 0.94
C ASP A 46 -8.88 -4.83 0.38
N ILE A 47 -7.63 -4.38 0.48
CA ILE A 47 -7.13 -3.14 -0.13
C ILE A 47 -6.30 -3.51 -1.36
N ASP A 48 -6.91 -3.42 -2.54
CA ASP A 48 -6.22 -3.62 -3.80
C ASP A 48 -5.54 -2.32 -4.26
N PHE A 49 -4.23 -2.35 -4.45
CA PHE A 49 -3.47 -1.20 -4.94
C PHE A 49 -2.28 -1.60 -5.81
N ILE A 50 -1.78 -0.64 -6.58
CA ILE A 50 -0.60 -0.76 -7.44
C ILE A 50 0.37 0.36 -7.09
N THR A 51 1.60 -0.01 -6.77
CA THR A 51 2.71 0.94 -6.59
C THR A 51 3.56 0.98 -7.85
N ILE A 52 3.74 2.18 -8.42
CA ILE A 52 4.67 2.42 -9.53
C ILE A 52 6.02 2.84 -8.96
N THR A 53 7.08 2.20 -9.42
CA THR A 53 8.46 2.47 -9.00
C THR A 53 9.29 3.04 -10.14
N ASN A 54 10.25 3.91 -9.82
CA ASN A 54 11.14 4.52 -10.82
C ASN A 54 12.31 3.63 -11.26
N ARG A 55 12.44 2.46 -10.65
CA ARG A 55 13.39 1.41 -11.01
C ARG A 55 12.77 0.03 -10.82
N PRO A 56 13.29 -0.99 -11.51
CA PRO A 56 13.00 -2.38 -11.16
C PRO A 56 13.39 -2.67 -9.71
N LEU A 57 12.55 -3.43 -9.02
CA LEU A 57 12.86 -3.97 -7.70
C LEU A 57 13.73 -5.21 -7.81
N VAL A 58 14.65 -5.37 -6.86
CA VAL A 58 15.52 -6.55 -6.71
C VAL A 58 15.07 -7.40 -5.51
N GLU A 59 15.64 -8.59 -5.35
CA GLU A 59 15.26 -9.54 -4.29
C GLU A 59 15.40 -8.94 -2.88
N GLU A 60 16.42 -8.11 -2.64
CA GLU A 60 16.58 -7.41 -1.37
C GLU A 60 15.40 -6.48 -1.07
N ASP A 61 14.85 -5.81 -2.09
CA ASP A 61 13.66 -4.95 -1.93
C ASP A 61 12.44 -5.78 -1.53
N SER A 62 12.28 -7.00 -2.05
CA SER A 62 11.19 -7.91 -1.68
C SER A 62 11.19 -8.25 -0.18
N THR A 63 12.38 -8.40 0.41
CA THR A 63 12.54 -8.63 1.85
C THR A 63 12.07 -7.40 2.65
N VAL A 64 12.40 -6.20 2.18
CA VAL A 64 11.94 -4.94 2.77
C VAL A 64 10.43 -4.79 2.65
N LEU A 65 9.85 -5.08 1.49
CA LEU A 65 8.39 -5.07 1.29
C LEU A 65 7.69 -6.03 2.23
N SER A 66 8.22 -7.24 2.39
CA SER A 66 7.68 -8.23 3.33
C SER A 66 7.70 -7.72 4.77
N TYR A 67 8.76 -7.02 5.17
CA TYR A 67 8.84 -6.37 6.47
C TYR A 67 7.80 -5.25 6.65
N ILE A 68 7.61 -4.40 5.63
CA ILE A 68 6.62 -3.32 5.64
C ILE A 68 5.20 -3.91 5.81
N HIS A 69 4.83 -4.88 4.97
CA HIS A 69 3.52 -5.53 5.06
C HIS A 69 3.31 -6.23 6.41
N SER A 70 4.33 -6.92 6.93
CA SER A 70 4.26 -7.56 8.25
C SER A 70 4.14 -6.57 9.40
N THR A 71 4.64 -5.34 9.21
CA THR A 71 4.53 -4.26 10.21
C THR A 71 3.11 -3.71 10.22
N ILE A 72 2.55 -3.43 9.05
CA ILE A 72 1.16 -2.96 8.90
C ILE A 72 0.17 -3.99 9.45
N ALA A 73 0.34 -5.27 9.12
CA ALA A 73 -0.54 -6.35 9.60
C ALA A 73 -0.50 -6.60 11.12
N LYS A 74 0.42 -5.96 11.86
CA LYS A 74 0.42 -5.98 13.33
C LYS A 74 -0.36 -4.81 13.93
N ILE A 75 -0.64 -3.78 13.14
CA ILE A 75 -1.32 -2.55 13.55
C ILE A 75 -2.83 -2.67 13.25
N TYR A 76 -3.18 -3.26 12.11
CA TYR A 76 -4.54 -3.45 11.59
C TYR A 76 -4.86 -4.94 11.48
#